data_AF-G0VHQ9-F1
#
_entry.id   AF-G0VHQ9-F1
#
_cell.length_a   1.000
_cell.length_b   1.000
_cell.length_c   1.000
_cell.angle_alpha   90.00
_cell.angle_beta   90.00
_cell.angle_gamma   90.00
#
_symmetry.space_group_name_H-M   'P 1'
#
loop_
_entity.id
_entity.type
_entity.pdbx_description
1 polymer ?
#
loop_
_entity_poly.entity_id
_entity_poly.type
_entity_poly.pdbx_seq_one_letter_code
_entity_poly.pdbx_strand_id
1 'polypeptide(L)'
;MAPITPIAKTSTSGSTNRVSKKTNTTTTTTPTTSSPSLSSSTLDKKKTKRSKKGKNACNFKGCTSPAAKFIGDCRFCQRQYCSKHRLMENHACEGLVSCKEEMHKRNADKLSSEQTKSPKIQI
;
A
#
# COMPACT_ATOMS: atom_id res chain seq x y z
N MET A 1 -25.27 -32.98 -48.25
CA MET A 1 -25.57 -33.60 -46.93
C MET A 1 -25.11 -32.64 -45.82
N ALA A 2 -25.45 -32.91 -44.55
CA ALA A 2 -25.67 -31.86 -43.56
C ALA A 2 -24.42 -31.06 -43.09
N PRO A 3 -24.57 -29.77 -42.74
CA PRO A 3 -23.56 -28.97 -42.05
C PRO A 3 -23.54 -29.25 -40.54
N ILE A 4 -22.51 -28.76 -39.84
CA ILE A 4 -22.47 -28.69 -38.37
C ILE A 4 -22.37 -27.22 -37.96
N THR A 5 -23.24 -26.79 -37.04
CA THR A 5 -23.43 -25.39 -36.62
C THR A 5 -22.46 -24.94 -35.52
N PRO A 6 -22.26 -23.62 -35.33
CA PRO A 6 -21.37 -23.08 -34.31
C PRO A 6 -21.99 -23.13 -32.91
N ILE A 7 -21.13 -23.18 -31.87
CA ILE A 7 -21.55 -23.00 -30.48
C ILE A 7 -21.02 -21.65 -29.96
N ALA A 8 -21.91 -20.69 -29.77
CA ALA A 8 -21.59 -19.44 -29.08
C ALA A 8 -21.68 -19.64 -27.56
N LYS A 9 -20.79 -18.99 -26.79
CA LYS A 9 -21.07 -18.57 -25.41
C LYS A 9 -20.19 -17.39 -25.01
N THR A 10 -20.85 -16.33 -24.57
CA THR A 10 -20.29 -15.03 -24.19
C THR A 10 -19.69 -15.04 -22.79
N SER A 11 -18.67 -14.21 -22.54
CA SER A 11 -18.24 -13.81 -21.19
C SER A 11 -17.61 -12.41 -21.19
N THR A 12 -18.44 -11.39 -21.46
CA THR A 12 -18.01 -9.98 -21.52
C THR A 12 -17.94 -9.38 -20.12
N SER A 13 -16.78 -9.41 -19.47
CA SER A 13 -16.55 -8.86 -18.12
C SER A 13 -16.35 -7.34 -18.09
N GLY A 14 -17.33 -6.58 -18.59
CA GLY A 14 -17.34 -5.12 -18.57
C GLY A 14 -17.54 -4.55 -17.15
N SER A 15 -16.45 -4.24 -16.44
CA SER A 15 -16.49 -3.79 -15.04
C SER A 15 -16.72 -2.28 -14.91
N THR A 16 -17.98 -1.85 -14.87
CA THR A 16 -18.42 -0.44 -14.78
C THR A 16 -18.28 0.16 -13.37
N ASN A 17 -17.05 0.56 -13.00
CA ASN A 17 -16.75 1.02 -11.65
C ASN A 17 -17.19 2.48 -11.37
N ARG A 18 -18.49 2.67 -11.11
CA ARG A 18 -19.16 3.98 -10.87
C ARG A 18 -18.93 4.49 -9.45
N VAL A 19 -17.78 5.10 -9.18
CA VAL A 19 -17.50 5.75 -7.88
C VAL A 19 -18.27 7.07 -7.76
N SER A 20 -19.25 7.10 -6.85
CA SER A 20 -20.07 8.29 -6.56
C SER A 20 -19.25 9.42 -5.92
N LYS A 21 -19.53 10.67 -6.32
CA LYS A 21 -19.12 11.84 -5.56
C LYS A 21 -19.77 11.79 -4.16
N LYS A 22 -18.96 11.81 -3.11
CA LYS A 22 -19.36 12.26 -1.77
C LYS A 22 -18.39 13.29 -1.25
N THR A 23 -18.74 14.55 -1.45
CA THR A 23 -18.32 15.65 -0.57
C THR A 23 -18.73 15.34 0.87
N ASN A 24 -17.91 15.72 1.84
CA ASN A 24 -18.39 16.10 3.16
C ASN A 24 -17.46 17.15 3.76
N THR A 25 -18.02 18.02 4.59
CA THR A 25 -17.44 19.32 4.98
C THR A 25 -16.59 19.27 6.25
N THR A 26 -15.73 20.29 6.37
CA THR A 26 -14.99 20.64 7.59
C THR A 26 -15.95 21.03 8.73
N THR A 27 -15.75 20.46 9.93
CA THR A 27 -16.19 21.09 11.18
C THR A 27 -15.17 20.82 12.29
N THR A 28 -14.77 21.87 13.01
CA THR A 28 -13.88 21.81 14.18
C THR A 28 -14.70 22.03 15.45
N THR A 29 -14.70 21.08 16.39
CA THR A 29 -15.23 21.30 17.75
C THR A 29 -14.57 20.40 18.80
N THR A 30 -13.80 21.04 19.68
CA THR A 30 -13.62 20.70 21.11
C THR A 30 -14.32 21.82 21.93
N PRO A 31 -14.57 21.70 23.25
CA PRO A 31 -14.14 20.72 24.26
C PRO A 31 -15.32 19.74 24.62
N THR A 32 -15.62 19.20 25.82
CA THR A 32 -15.21 19.52 27.21
C THR A 32 -15.36 18.34 28.19
N THR A 33 -14.43 18.29 29.16
CA THR A 33 -14.44 17.69 30.50
C THR A 33 -15.61 16.79 30.95
N SER A 34 -15.29 15.53 31.26
CA SER A 34 -15.88 14.80 32.40
C SER A 34 -14.88 13.77 32.97
N SER A 35 -14.72 13.74 34.29
CA SER A 35 -13.74 12.89 34.98
C SER A 35 -14.41 11.73 35.70
N PRO A 36 -13.84 10.51 35.66
CA PRO A 36 -14.03 9.54 36.74
C PRO A 36 -12.71 9.09 37.40
N SER A 37 -12.69 9.21 38.74
CA SER A 37 -12.02 8.34 39.73
C SER A 37 -10.80 7.49 39.33
N LEU A 38 -9.69 7.75 40.02
CA LEU A 38 -8.56 6.84 40.22
C LEU A 38 -9.03 5.44 40.65
N SER A 39 -8.54 4.38 39.98
CA SER A 39 -8.69 2.98 40.42
C SER A 39 -7.35 2.25 40.34
N SER A 40 -6.52 2.46 41.36
CA SER A 40 -5.18 1.88 41.49
C SER A 40 -5.25 0.35 41.61
N SER A 41 -5.00 -0.36 40.50
CA SER A 41 -4.89 -1.82 40.45
C SER A 41 -3.44 -2.24 40.12
N THR A 42 -2.87 -3.10 40.96
CA THR A 42 -1.43 -3.37 41.01
C THR A 42 -0.97 -4.51 40.11
N LEU A 43 -0.02 -4.18 39.22
CA LEU A 43 1.13 -5.03 38.87
C LEU A 43 0.87 -6.48 38.39
N ASP A 44 -0.12 -6.71 37.54
CA ASP A 44 -0.22 -7.99 36.82
C ASP A 44 0.85 -8.11 35.71
N LYS A 45 2.06 -8.48 36.13
CA LYS A 45 3.29 -8.58 35.32
C LYS A 45 3.26 -9.82 34.41
N LYS A 46 2.22 -9.95 33.57
CA LYS A 46 1.96 -11.09 32.69
C LYS A 46 3.15 -11.36 31.77
N LYS A 47 3.99 -12.32 32.17
CA LYS A 47 5.21 -12.75 31.46
C LYS A 47 4.85 -13.23 30.05
N THR A 48 4.96 -12.34 29.06
CA THR A 48 4.84 -12.70 27.66
C THR A 48 5.87 -13.78 27.32
N LYS A 49 5.43 -14.86 26.66
CA LYS A 49 6.25 -16.07 26.49
C LYS A 49 7.55 -15.72 25.74
N ARG A 50 8.68 -16.25 26.22
CA ARG A 50 10.01 -16.08 25.60
C ARG A 50 9.98 -16.53 24.12
N SER A 51 10.18 -15.59 23.19
CA SER A 51 10.71 -15.93 21.86
C SER A 51 12.22 -15.75 21.88
N LYS A 52 12.98 -16.85 22.02
CA LYS A 52 14.45 -16.83 22.20
C LYS A 52 15.20 -17.12 20.89
N LYS A 53 15.13 -16.21 19.91
CA LYS A 53 16.13 -16.10 18.84
C LYS A 53 16.14 -14.66 18.30
N GLY A 54 17.30 -14.00 18.31
CA GLY A 54 17.42 -12.61 17.85
C GLY A 54 17.19 -12.50 16.33
N LYS A 55 16.17 -11.74 15.92
CA LYS A 55 15.83 -11.49 14.50
C LYS A 55 15.39 -10.05 14.20
N ASN A 56 15.08 -9.23 15.22
CA ASN A 56 14.61 -7.84 15.06
C ASN A 56 15.75 -6.84 14.76
N ALA A 57 16.60 -7.15 13.79
CA ALA A 57 17.68 -6.28 13.32
C ALA A 57 17.33 -5.74 11.91
N CYS A 58 17.87 -4.57 11.56
CA CYS A 58 17.77 -4.05 10.20
C CYS A 58 18.48 -4.99 9.21
N ASN A 59 17.86 -5.32 8.07
CA ASN A 59 18.49 -6.16 7.05
C ASN A 59 19.55 -5.42 6.19
N PHE A 60 19.64 -4.10 6.31
CA PHE A 60 20.56 -3.28 5.51
C PHE A 60 22.03 -3.50 5.89
N LYS A 61 22.91 -3.59 4.88
CA LYS A 61 24.35 -3.82 5.07
C LYS A 61 24.96 -2.66 5.88
N GLY A 62 25.74 -2.98 6.91
CA GLY A 62 26.33 -1.97 7.81
C GLY A 62 25.37 -1.34 8.83
N CYS A 63 24.10 -1.75 8.91
CA CYS A 63 23.15 -1.20 9.88
C CYS A 63 22.94 -2.08 11.12
N THR A 64 23.58 -1.74 12.23
CA THR A 64 23.40 -2.41 13.54
C THR A 64 22.12 -1.98 14.29
N SER A 65 21.26 -1.14 13.69
CA SER A 65 20.04 -0.64 14.36
C SER A 65 18.94 -1.72 14.43
N PRO A 66 18.11 -1.73 15.49
CA PRO A 66 16.97 -2.63 15.57
C PRO A 66 15.91 -2.34 14.50
N ALA A 67 15.21 -3.38 14.06
CA ALA A 67 14.07 -3.28 13.15
C ALA A 67 12.88 -2.56 13.82
N ALA A 68 12.17 -1.74 13.05
CA ALA A 68 11.07 -0.92 13.55
C ALA A 68 9.76 -1.72 13.60
N LYS A 69 9.43 -2.24 14.78
CA LYS A 69 8.26 -3.12 15.05
C LYS A 69 6.91 -2.62 14.53
N PHE A 70 6.73 -1.30 14.36
CA PHE A 70 5.49 -0.68 13.87
C PHE A 70 5.41 -0.61 12.34
N ILE A 71 6.55 -0.63 11.64
CA ILE A 71 6.62 -0.49 10.17
C ILE A 71 6.49 -1.84 9.47
N GLY A 72 6.98 -2.92 10.09
CA GLY A 72 6.92 -4.26 9.51
C GLY A 72 7.91 -4.47 8.36
N ASP A 73 7.55 -5.34 7.43
CA ASP A 73 8.38 -5.74 6.28
C ASP A 73 8.13 -4.87 5.04
N CYS A 74 9.17 -4.65 4.25
CA CYS A 74 9.01 -3.99 2.95
C CYS A 74 8.11 -4.83 2.02
N ARG A 75 7.08 -4.20 1.44
CA ARG A 75 6.05 -4.86 0.61
C ARG A 75 6.60 -5.59 -0.62
N PHE A 76 7.81 -5.26 -1.06
CA PHE A 76 8.48 -5.80 -2.25
C PHE A 76 9.49 -6.89 -1.89
N CYS A 77 10.56 -6.56 -1.14
CA CYS A 77 11.63 -7.51 -0.81
C CYS A 77 11.39 -8.34 0.47
N GLN A 78 10.29 -8.09 1.19
CA GLN A 78 9.84 -8.85 2.38
C GLN A 78 10.88 -8.94 3.50
N ARG A 79 11.57 -7.82 3.76
CA ARG A 79 12.63 -7.68 4.77
C ARG A 79 12.30 -6.59 5.80
N GLN A 80 12.73 -6.83 7.03
CA GLN A 80 12.67 -5.90 8.17
C GLN A 80 13.74 -4.80 8.05
N TYR A 81 13.36 -3.54 8.35
CA TYR A 81 14.28 -2.40 8.38
C TYR A 81 14.09 -1.52 9.62
N CYS A 82 15.12 -0.75 9.99
CA CYS A 82 15.02 0.27 11.03
C CYS A 82 14.36 1.55 10.48
N SER A 83 13.96 2.47 11.37
CA SER A 83 13.28 3.73 10.97
C SER A 83 14.06 4.58 9.96
N LYS A 84 15.40 4.46 9.91
CA LYS A 84 16.27 5.17 8.95
C LYS A 84 16.33 4.51 7.56
N HIS A 85 16.03 3.22 7.45
CA HIS A 85 16.15 2.44 6.21
C HIS A 85 14.81 1.91 5.70
N ARG A 86 13.67 2.42 6.22
CA ARG A 86 12.32 2.00 5.79
C ARG A 86 11.98 2.34 4.34
N LEU A 87 12.60 3.39 3.78
CA LEU A 87 12.39 3.82 2.40
C LEU A 87 13.14 2.91 1.43
N MET A 88 12.54 2.66 0.25
CA MET A 88 13.10 1.75 -0.75
C MET A 88 14.46 2.22 -1.29
N GLU A 89 14.67 3.53 -1.35
CA GLU A 89 15.94 4.16 -1.71
C GLU A 89 16.99 3.86 -0.62
N ASN A 90 16.66 4.17 0.64
CA ASN A 90 17.54 4.02 1.81
C ASN A 90 18.01 2.58 2.08
N HIS A 91 17.33 1.55 1.56
CA HIS A 91 17.77 0.16 1.67
C HIS A 91 18.12 -0.52 0.33
N ALA A 92 18.20 0.25 -0.77
CA ALA A 92 18.44 -0.27 -2.12
C ALA A 92 17.52 -1.45 -2.47
N CYS A 93 16.20 -1.21 -2.44
CA CYS A 93 15.20 -2.26 -2.61
C CYS A 93 15.29 -2.93 -3.99
N GLU A 94 15.52 -4.24 -4.00
CA GLU A 94 15.58 -5.09 -5.21
C GLU A 94 14.32 -4.95 -6.09
N GLY A 95 13.16 -4.72 -5.51
CA GLY A 95 11.89 -4.51 -6.22
C GLY A 95 11.60 -3.07 -6.67
N LEU A 96 12.53 -2.11 -6.50
CA LEU A 96 12.31 -0.71 -6.88
C LEU A 96 12.21 -0.54 -8.41
N VAL A 97 13.04 -1.26 -9.17
CA VAL A 97 13.08 -1.15 -10.63
C VAL A 97 11.80 -1.70 -11.25
N SER A 98 11.43 -2.94 -10.93
CA SER A 98 10.25 -3.61 -11.48
C SER A 98 8.95 -2.89 -11.09
N CYS A 99 8.81 -2.41 -9.85
CA CYS A 99 7.66 -1.60 -9.44
C CYS A 99 7.58 -0.27 -10.23
N LYS A 100 8.72 0.36 -10.51
CA LYS A 100 8.78 1.60 -11.29
C LYS A 100 8.39 1.37 -12.74
N GLU A 101 8.89 0.31 -13.37
CA GLU A 101 8.52 -0.10 -14.72
C GLU A 101 7.03 -0.47 -14.84
N GLU A 102 6.50 -1.22 -13.88
CA GLU A 102 5.07 -1.59 -13.81
C GLU A 102 4.16 -0.34 -13.68
N MET A 103 4.55 0.64 -12.86
CA MET A 103 3.87 1.93 -12.77
C MET A 103 4.01 2.76 -14.05
N HIS A 104 5.22 2.85 -14.62
CA HIS A 104 5.48 3.60 -15.85
C HIS A 104 4.65 3.05 -17.01
N LYS A 105 4.58 1.72 -17.15
CA LYS A 105 3.74 1.05 -18.16
C LYS A 105 2.26 1.41 -17.96
N ARG A 106 1.69 1.17 -16.77
CA ARG A 106 0.29 1.52 -16.49
C ARG A 106 -0.03 3.01 -16.69
N ASN A 107 0.94 3.89 -16.44
CA ASN A 107 0.80 5.32 -16.67
C ASN A 107 0.79 5.63 -18.17
N ALA A 108 1.70 5.04 -18.96
CA ALA A 108 1.72 5.18 -20.42
C ALA A 108 0.46 4.61 -21.09
N ASP A 109 0.00 3.43 -20.64
CA ASP A 109 -1.25 2.81 -21.09
C ASP A 109 -2.43 3.79 -20.90
N LYS A 110 -2.62 4.30 -19.68
CA LYS A 110 -3.66 5.31 -19.36
C LYS A 110 -3.50 6.59 -20.16
N LEU A 111 -2.30 7.17 -20.18
CA LEU A 111 -2.00 8.41 -20.91
C LEU A 111 -2.39 8.26 -22.39
N SER A 112 -2.08 7.14 -23.03
CA SER A 112 -2.46 6.88 -24.43
C SER A 112 -3.97 6.75 -24.64
N SER A 113 -4.72 6.27 -23.64
CA SER A 113 -6.19 6.18 -23.70
C SER A 113 -6.91 7.49 -23.35
N GLU A 114 -6.28 8.38 -22.58
CA GLU A 114 -6.85 9.63 -22.09
C GLU A 114 -6.33 10.88 -22.86
N GLN A 115 -5.37 10.72 -23.78
CA GLN A 115 -4.76 11.84 -24.51
C GLN A 115 -5.70 12.45 -25.57
N THR A 116 -6.27 13.60 -25.24
CA THR A 116 -6.93 14.50 -26.20
C THR A 116 -5.95 14.95 -27.29
N LYS A 117 -6.26 14.63 -28.56
CA LYS A 117 -5.50 15.08 -29.73
C LYS A 117 -6.15 16.33 -30.33
N SER A 118 -5.67 17.52 -29.94
CA SER A 118 -6.10 18.77 -30.57
C SER A 118 -5.61 18.83 -32.03
N PRO A 119 -6.49 19.08 -33.02
CA PRO A 119 -6.05 19.29 -34.40
C PRO A 119 -5.24 20.57 -34.52
N LYS A 120 -4.19 20.57 -35.36
CA LYS A 120 -3.37 21.75 -35.60
C LYS A 120 -4.14 22.72 -36.51
N ILE A 121 -4.68 23.78 -35.91
CA ILE A 121 -5.29 24.90 -36.63
C ILE A 121 -4.22 25.50 -37.57
N GLN A 122 -4.56 25.62 -38.84
CA GLN A 122 -3.83 26.43 -39.82
C GLN A 122 -4.52 27.79 -39.91
N ILE A 123 -3.74 28.85 -40.12
CA ILE A 123 -4.15 30.25 -40.17
C ILE A 123 -3.59 30.83 -41.48
#